data_AF-A0AA39XSU4-F1
#
_entry.id   AF-A0AA39XSU4-F1
#
_cell.length_a   1.000
_cell.length_b   1.000
_cell.length_c   1.000
_cell.angle_alpha   90.00
_cell.angle_beta   90.00
_cell.angle_gamma   90.00
#
_symmetry.space_group_name_H-M   'P 1'
#
loop_
_entity.id
_entity.type
_entity.pdbx_description
1 polymer ?
#
loop_
_entity_poly.entity_id
_entity_poly.type
_entity_poly.pdbx_seq_one_letter_code
_entity_poly.pdbx_strand_id
1 'polypeptide(L)' 'MSGADALNGTKVHITGEHTFTVEDQKKVIANGMLIMIFGQGQDQTRWYGKDTGAEGQTVSEGDRVRVYNADVEFRK' A
#
# COMPACT_ATOMS: atom_id res chain seq x y z
N MET A 1 -7.88 -13.41 3.57
CA MET A 1 -7.32 -12.49 4.60
C MET A 1 -7.52 -11.08 4.09
N SER A 2 -8.14 -10.23 4.90
CA SER A 2 -8.72 -8.96 4.45
C SER A 2 -7.69 -7.86 4.32
N GLY A 3 -7.89 -6.95 3.36
CA GLY A 3 -7.10 -5.71 3.28
C GLY A 3 -7.25 -4.82 4.53
N ALA A 4 -8.36 -4.95 5.28
CA ALA A 4 -8.57 -4.21 6.53
C ALA A 4 -7.51 -4.50 7.60
N ASP A 5 -6.97 -5.72 7.66
CA ASP A 5 -5.95 -6.07 8.66
C ASP A 5 -4.63 -5.36 8.34
N ALA A 6 -4.32 -5.14 7.06
CA ALA A 6 -3.15 -4.39 6.62
C ALA A 6 -3.21 -2.91 7.02
N LEU A 7 -4.38 -2.28 6.90
CA LEU A 7 -4.61 -0.90 7.35
C LEU A 7 -4.47 -0.75 8.87
N ASN A 8 -4.73 -1.82 9.62
CA ASN A 8 -4.55 -1.89 11.07
C ASN A 8 -3.12 -2.29 11.50
N GLY A 9 -2.16 -2.35 10.56
CA GLY A 9 -0.75 -2.64 10.84
C GLY A 9 -0.41 -4.12 10.97
N THR A 10 -1.30 -5.02 10.56
CA THR A 10 -0.97 -6.45 10.43
C THR A 10 -0.41 -6.74 9.05
N LYS A 11 0.73 -7.42 8.95
CA LYS A 11 1.25 -7.85 7.66
C LYS A 11 0.32 -8.89 7.02
N VAL A 12 -0.20 -8.60 5.83
CA VAL A 12 -1.10 -9.48 5.07
C VAL A 12 -0.53 -9.76 3.69
N HIS A 13 -0.64 -11.02 3.24
CA HIS A 13 -0.37 -11.39 1.86
C HIS A 13 -1.63 -11.24 0.99
N ILE A 14 -1.53 -10.44 -0.07
CA ILE A 14 -2.57 -10.21 -1.08
C ILE A 14 -2.19 -10.95 -2.36
N THR A 15 -2.89 -12.04 -2.67
CA THR A 15 -2.59 -12.87 -3.86
C THR A 15 -3.02 -12.21 -5.18
N GLY A 16 -4.16 -11.53 -5.17
CA GLY A 16 -4.73 -10.86 -6.35
C GLY A 16 -4.36 -9.39 -6.43
N GLU A 17 -5.05 -8.66 -7.30
CA GLU A 17 -5.00 -7.21 -7.29
C GLU A 17 -5.86 -6.67 -6.16
N HIS A 18 -5.36 -5.67 -5.43
CA HIS A 18 -6.13 -4.96 -4.42
C HIS A 18 -5.74 -3.48 -4.40
N THR A 19 -6.71 -2.61 -4.13
CA THR A 19 -6.45 -1.19 -3.91
C THR A 19 -6.89 -0.82 -2.50
N PHE A 20 -5.93 -0.35 -1.70
CA PHE A 20 -6.19 0.25 -0.40
C PHE A 20 -6.44 1.75 -0.57
N THR A 21 -7.33 2.29 0.25
CA THR A 21 -7.42 3.73 0.50
C THR A 21 -6.80 4.01 1.85
N VAL A 22 -5.81 4.89 1.89
CA VAL A 22 -5.12 5.26 3.13
C VAL A 22 -6.05 6.12 3.98
N GLU A 23 -6.18 5.77 5.25
CA GLU A 23 -7.04 6.47 6.20
C GLU A 23 -6.20 7.39 7.08
N ASP A 24 -5.50 6.85 8.06
CA ASP A 24 -4.66 7.62 8.98
C ASP A 24 -3.17 7.25 8.92
N GLN A 25 -2.83 6.24 8.12
CA GLN A 25 -1.47 5.69 8.03
C GLN A 25 -0.53 6.65 7.30
N LYS A 26 0.75 6.63 7.68
CA LYS A 26 1.80 7.51 7.14
C LYS A 26 2.83 6.76 6.31
N LYS A 27 2.88 5.44 6.45
CA LYS A 27 3.79 4.55 5.72
C LYS A 27 3.06 3.33 5.19
N VAL A 28 3.48 2.87 4.02
CA VAL A 28 3.20 1.53 3.52
C VAL A 28 4.50 0.76 3.33
N ILE A 29 4.57 -0.43 3.90
CA ILE A 29 5.63 -1.40 3.69
C ILE A 29 5.05 -2.53 2.87
N ALA A 30 5.56 -2.71 1.66
CA ALA A 30 5.09 -3.75 0.76
C ALA A 30 6.22 -4.33 -0.08
N ASN A 31 6.12 -5.64 -0.33
CA ASN A 31 7.00 -6.38 -1.22
C ASN A 31 6.15 -7.35 -2.06
N GLY A 32 6.26 -7.26 -3.40
CA GLY A 32 5.44 -8.06 -4.30
C GLY A 32 5.70 -7.81 -5.78
N MET A 33 4.81 -8.33 -6.64
CA MET A 33 4.98 -8.20 -8.08
C MET A 33 4.74 -6.78 -8.61
N LEU A 34 3.83 -6.03 -7.98
CA LEU A 34 3.53 -4.65 -8.32
C LEU A 34 2.98 -3.90 -7.11
N ILE A 35 3.47 -2.69 -6.93
CA ILE A 35 2.99 -1.72 -5.94
C ILE A 35 2.95 -0.36 -6.64
N MET A 36 1.84 0.34 -6.53
CA MET A 36 1.65 1.69 -7.07
C MET A 36 0.96 2.57 -6.04
N ILE A 37 1.43 3.81 -5.91
CA ILE A 37 0.88 4.80 -4.98
C ILE A 37 0.39 5.99 -5.78
N PHE A 38 -0.91 6.26 -5.68
CA PHE A 38 -1.59 7.38 -6.32
C PHE A 38 -1.91 8.42 -5.26
N GLY A 39 -1.67 9.69 -5.58
CA GLY A 39 -2.15 10.79 -4.76
C GLY A 39 -3.68 10.81 -4.69
N GLN A 40 -4.24 11.41 -3.63
CA GLN A 40 -5.68 11.62 -3.52
C GLN A 40 -6.24 12.32 -4.77
N GLY A 41 -7.24 11.70 -5.42
CA GLY A 41 -7.87 12.22 -6.63
C GLY A 41 -6.99 12.26 -7.88
N GLN A 42 -5.78 11.69 -7.82
CA GLN A 42 -4.86 11.61 -8.96
C GLN A 42 -4.98 10.26 -9.66
N ASP A 43 -4.95 10.28 -11.00
CA ASP A 43 -4.90 9.06 -11.83
C ASP A 43 -3.48 8.66 -12.21
N GLN A 44 -2.52 9.58 -12.09
CA GLN A 44 -1.11 9.27 -12.27
C GLN A 44 -0.50 8.77 -10.96
N THR A 45 0.30 7.71 -11.07
CA THR A 45 1.08 7.21 -9.94
C THR A 45 2.20 8.18 -9.61
N ARG A 46 2.39 8.48 -8.32
CA ARG A 46 3.55 9.24 -7.84
C ARG A 46 4.73 8.33 -7.47
N TRP A 47 4.47 7.04 -7.29
CA TRP A 47 5.50 6.05 -6.98
C TRP A 47 5.07 4.66 -7.42
N TYR A 48 5.99 3.90 -8.03
CA TYR A 48 5.75 2.50 -8.38
C TYR A 48 7.00 1.66 -8.17
N GLY A 49 6.82 0.39 -7.83
CA GLY A 49 7.91 -0.52 -7.58
C GLY A 49 7.44 -1.92 -7.20
N LYS A 50 8.40 -2.76 -6.82
CA LYS A 50 8.17 -4.12 -6.30
C LYS A 50 8.47 -4.24 -4.81
N ASP A 51 9.16 -3.24 -4.26
CA ASP A 51 9.57 -3.18 -2.86
C ASP A 51 9.59 -1.71 -2.43
N THR A 52 8.90 -1.40 -1.33
CA THR A 52 8.91 -0.06 -0.74
C THR A 52 10.15 0.21 0.12
N GLY A 53 10.94 -0.83 0.42
CA GLY A 53 12.05 -0.83 1.37
C GLY A 53 11.59 -1.06 2.81
N ALA A 54 12.54 -1.33 3.70
CA ALA A 54 12.30 -1.57 5.13
C ALA A 54 11.65 -0.38 5.85
N GLU A 55 11.98 0.84 5.42
CA GLU A 55 11.41 2.10 5.95
C GLU A 55 10.04 2.45 5.33
N GLY A 56 9.61 1.68 4.33
CA GLY A 56 8.37 1.91 3.60
C GLY A 56 8.33 3.18 2.77
N GLN A 57 7.27 3.32 1.99
CA GLN A 57 6.96 4.55 1.26
C GLN A 57 6.00 5.41 2.06
N THR A 58 6.24 6.72 2.04
CA THR A 58 5.35 7.69 2.66
C THR A 58 4.02 7.72 1.93
N VAL A 59 2.92 7.72 2.68
CA VAL A 59 1.54 7.85 2.21
C VAL A 59 0.79 8.89 3.04
N SER A 60 -0.28 9.45 2.48
CA SER A 60 -1.17 10.41 3.12
C SER A 60 -2.61 9.92 3.09
N GLU A 61 -3.45 10.44 3.99
CA GLU A 61 -4.89 10.21 3.96
C GLU A 61 -5.46 10.47 2.56
N GLY A 62 -6.28 9.53 2.08
CA GLY A 62 -6.87 9.58 0.74
C GLY A 62 -5.97 9.10 -0.40
N ASP A 63 -4.68 8.83 -0.17
CA ASP A 63 -3.85 8.14 -1.16
C ASP A 63 -4.43 6.75 -1.47
N ARG A 64 -4.24 6.29 -2.71
CA ARG A 64 -4.58 4.92 -3.11
C ARG A 64 -3.32 4.11 -3.27
N VAL A 65 -3.25 2.94 -2.63
CA VAL A 65 -2.14 1.99 -2.81
C VAL A 65 -2.66 0.76 -3.51
N ARG A 66 -2.25 0.56 -4.76
CA ARG A 66 -2.59 -0.63 -5.55
C ARG A 66 -1.46 -1.64 -5.46
N VAL A 67 -1.80 -2.89 -5.16
CA VAL A 67 -0.84 -3.99 -5.05
C VAL A 67 -1.29 -5.18 -5.89
N TYR A 68 -0.34 -6.02 -6.28
CA TYR A 68 -0.59 -7.31 -6.91
C TYR A 68 0.44 -8.33 -6.43
N ASN A 69 -0.05 -9.48 -5.93
CA ASN A 69 0.76 -10.57 -5.38
C ASN A 69 1.85 -10.05 -4.43
N ALA A 70 1.43 -9.46 -3.32
CA ALA A 70 2.28 -8.68 -2.43
C ALA A 70 1.98 -8.92 -0.95
N ASP A 71 3.02 -8.93 -0.14
CA ASP A 71 2.94 -8.71 1.29
C ASP A 71 2.79 -7.21 1.57
N VAL A 72 1.85 -6.82 2.44
CA VAL A 72 1.53 -5.40 2.72
C VAL A 72 1.26 -5.19 4.22
N GLU A 73 1.78 -4.09 4.75
CA GLU A 73 1.55 -3.56 6.10
C GLU A 73 1.51 -2.03 6.04
N PHE A 74 0.56 -1.40 6.73
CA PHE A 74 0.54 0.06 6.89
C PHE A 74 0.88 0.48 8.31
N ARG A 75 1.58 1.62 8.48
CA ARG A 75 1.97 2.15 9.79
C ARG A 75 1.57 3.60 9.95
N LYS A 76 1.24 3.99 11.19
CA LYS A 76 1.01 5.37 11.61
C LYS A 76 2.32 6.11 11.83
#